data_AF-A0A8B3CA58-F1
#
_entry.id   AF-A0A8B3CA58-F1
#
_cell.length_a   1.000
_cell.length_b   1.000
_cell.length_c   1.000
_cell.angle_alpha   90.00
_cell.angle_beta   90.00
_cell.angle_gamma   90.00
#
_symmetry.space_group_name_H-M   'P 1'
#
loop_
_entity.id
_entity.type
_entity.pdbx_description
1 polymer ?
#
loop_
_entity_poly.entity_id
_entity_poly.type
_entity_poly.pdbx_seq_one_letter_code
_entity_poly.pdbx_strand_id
1 'polypeptide(L)' 'MGYVVLHLDKSPSNEAAMTAHIARTQMPPNADPSRTHLNRELIAFPEGVADRTQAINYRLAHAGLTRKI' A
#
# COMPACT_ATOMS: atom_id res chain seq x y z
N MET A 1 25.30 9.78 11.21
CA MET A 1 24.89 10.50 9.99
C MET A 1 23.72 9.75 9.38
N GLY A 2 22.56 10.39 9.23
CA GLY A 2 21.40 9.81 8.55
C GLY A 2 21.39 10.22 7.09
N TYR A 3 20.84 9.37 6.22
CA TYR A 3 20.60 9.67 4.80
C TYR A 3 19.11 9.64 4.53
N VAL A 4 18.64 10.51 3.62
CA VAL A 4 17.31 10.39 3.04
C VAL A 4 17.34 9.26 2.02
N VAL A 5 16.44 8.29 2.15
CA VAL A 5 16.29 7.18 1.20
C VAL A 5 14.89 7.21 0.62
N LEU A 6 14.80 7.32 -0.71
CA LEU A 6 13.56 7.21 -1.48
C LEU A 6 13.79 6.30 -2.67
N HIS A 7 13.05 5.20 -2.72
CA HIS A 7 13.00 4.30 -3.87
C HIS A 7 11.52 4.04 -4.21
N LEU A 8 11.16 4.16 -5.49
CA LEU A 8 9.81 3.97 -5.99
C LEU A 8 9.80 2.74 -6.92
N ASP A 9 9.17 1.66 -6.46
CA ASP A 9 8.96 0.47 -7.26
C ASP A 9 7.58 0.51 -7.92
N LYS A 10 7.53 0.32 -9.24
CA LYS A 10 6.26 0.19 -9.96
C LYS A 10 5.65 -1.17 -9.62
N SER A 11 4.49 -1.14 -8.99
CA SER A 11 3.76 -2.35 -8.65
C SER A 11 3.31 -3.11 -9.91
N PRO A 12 3.35 -4.45 -9.90
CA PRO A 12 2.72 -5.27 -10.94
C PRO A 12 1.19 -5.09 -10.93
N SER A 13 0.52 -5.57 -11.98
CA SER A 13 -0.91 -5.37 -12.28
C SER A 13 -1.88 -5.23 -11.09
N ASN A 14 -1.73 -6.05 -10.03
CA ASN A 14 -2.56 -5.96 -8.82
C ASN A 14 -1.72 -5.83 -7.54
N GLU A 15 -2.33 -5.26 -6.50
CA GLU A 15 -1.69 -4.97 -5.21
C GLU A 15 -1.77 -6.11 -4.19
N ALA A 16 -2.24 -7.29 -4.55
CA ALA A 16 -2.58 -8.32 -3.56
C ALA A 16 -1.37 -8.77 -2.72
N ALA A 17 -0.24 -9.06 -3.37
CA ALA A 17 0.98 -9.50 -2.68
C ALA A 17 1.56 -8.40 -1.77
N MET A 18 1.65 -7.17 -2.28
CA MET A 18 2.13 -6.02 -1.50
C MET A 18 1.18 -5.69 -0.34
N THR A 19 -0.14 -5.89 -0.53
CA THR A 19 -1.14 -5.78 0.53
C THR A 19 -0.91 -6.81 1.63
N ALA A 20 -0.69 -8.08 1.28
CA ALA A 20 -0.41 -9.13 2.26
C ALA A 20 0.88 -8.86 3.05
N HIS A 21 1.92 -8.37 2.37
CA HIS A 21 3.18 -8.03 3.01
C HIS A 21 3.06 -6.82 3.95
N ILE A 22 2.37 -5.75 3.55
CA ILE A 22 2.15 -4.55 4.40
C ILE A 22 1.24 -4.87 5.59
N ALA A 23 0.14 -5.60 5.35
CA ALA A 23 -0.82 -5.98 6.38
C ALA A 23 -0.32 -7.12 7.29
N ARG A 24 0.88 -7.67 7.02
CA ARG A 24 1.50 -8.77 7.76
C ARG A 24 0.67 -10.05 7.82
N THR A 25 -0.20 -10.28 6.82
CA THR A 25 -0.83 -11.59 6.63
C THR A 25 0.15 -12.59 6.01
N GLN A 26 1.19 -12.10 5.33
CA GLN A 26 2.38 -12.85 4.95
C GLN A 26 3.62 -12.25 5.63
N MET A 27 4.28 -13.04 6.48
CA MET A 27 5.46 -12.59 7.23
C MET A 27 6.77 -12.92 6.49
N PRO A 28 7.63 -11.92 6.20
CA PRO A 28 8.95 -12.19 5.65
C PRO A 28 9.90 -12.72 6.73
N PRO A 29 10.98 -13.43 6.36
CA PRO A 29 11.90 -14.04 7.32
C PRO A 29 12.60 -13.06 8.28
N ASN A 30 12.73 -11.79 7.86
CA ASN A 30 13.43 -10.75 8.62
C ASN A 30 12.49 -9.87 9.47
N ALA A 31 11.18 -10.15 9.51
CA ALA A 31 10.25 -9.40 10.34
C ALA A 31 10.05 -10.07 11.71
N ASP A 32 10.10 -9.26 12.77
CA ASP A 32 9.83 -9.69 14.15
C ASP A 32 8.30 -9.63 14.42
N PRO A 33 7.63 -10.78 14.64
CA PRO A 33 6.19 -10.82 14.90
C PRO A 33 5.78 -10.01 16.14
N SER A 34 6.64 -9.96 17.16
CA SER A 34 6.35 -9.29 18.44
C SER A 34 6.18 -7.77 18.29
N ARG A 35 6.69 -7.20 17.19
CA ARG A 35 6.70 -5.74 16.93
C ARG A 35 5.65 -5.28 15.94
N THR A 36 4.87 -6.19 15.35
CA THR A 36 3.86 -5.84 14.33
C THR A 36 2.77 -4.90 14.84
N HIS A 37 2.45 -4.97 16.14
CA HIS A 37 1.51 -4.07 16.81
C HIS A 37 1.93 -2.59 16.82
N LEU A 38 3.19 -2.28 16.52
CA LEU A 38 3.70 -0.91 16.43
C LEU A 38 3.44 -0.27 15.06
N ASN A 39 3.05 -1.06 14.04
CA ASN A 39 2.74 -0.55 12.70
C ASN A 39 1.51 0.37 12.75
N ARG A 40 1.47 1.36 11.86
CA ARG A 40 0.38 2.34 11.78
C ARG A 40 -0.08 2.49 10.34
N GLU A 41 -1.38 2.61 10.17
CA GLU A 41 -1.98 3.04 8.92
C GLU A 41 -2.17 4.56 8.95
N LEU A 42 -1.65 5.24 7.92
CA LEU A 42 -1.68 6.71 7.85
C LEU A 42 -2.80 7.24 6.95
N ILE A 43 -3.38 6.37 6.11
CA ILE A 43 -4.35 6.75 5.09
C ILE A 43 -5.46 5.70 5.09
N ALA A 44 -6.69 6.11 5.33
CA ALA A 44 -7.85 5.23 5.24
C ALA A 44 -8.27 4.98 3.77
N PHE A 45 -8.96 3.86 3.55
CA PHE A 45 -9.65 3.62 2.29
C PHE A 45 -10.90 4.51 2.17
N PRO A 46 -11.31 4.86 0.93
CA PRO A 46 -12.61 5.50 0.70
C PRO A 46 -13.75 4.62 1.22
N GLU A 47 -14.90 5.24 1.48
CA GLU A 47 -16.09 4.51 1.92
C GLU A 47 -16.52 3.46 0.87
N GLY A 48 -16.86 2.26 1.34
CA GLY A 48 -17.27 1.15 0.47
C GLY A 48 -16.11 0.46 -0.28
N VAL A 49 -14.86 0.87 -0.05
CA VAL A 49 -13.68 0.26 -0.68
C VAL A 49 -13.01 -0.74 0.26
N ALA A 50 -12.81 -1.97 -0.20
CA ALA A 50 -12.34 -3.08 0.64
C ALA A 50 -10.84 -3.38 0.52
N ASP A 51 -10.19 -2.95 -0.56
CA ASP A 51 -8.78 -3.27 -0.81
C ASP A 51 -8.02 -2.14 -1.52
N ARG A 52 -6.69 -2.27 -1.55
CA ARG A 52 -5.80 -1.25 -2.13
C ARG A 52 -5.95 -1.10 -3.64
N THR A 53 -6.22 -2.19 -4.37
CA THR A 53 -6.42 -2.13 -5.83
C THR A 53 -7.67 -1.32 -6.13
N GLN A 54 -8.77 -1.58 -5.43
CA GLN A 54 -10.00 -0.80 -5.50
C GLN A 54 -9.77 0.65 -5.08
N ALA A 55 -9.01 0.90 -4.01
CA ALA A 55 -8.71 2.26 -3.55
C ALA A 55 -7.91 3.06 -4.59
N ILE A 56 -6.96 2.43 -5.27
CA ILE A 56 -6.21 3.06 -6.37
C ILE A 56 -7.15 3.38 -7.52
N ASN A 57 -7.94 2.40 -7.99
CA ASN A 57 -8.89 2.61 -9.09
C ASN A 57 -9.94 3.68 -8.78
N TYR A 58 -10.48 3.68 -7.56
CA TYR A 58 -11.40 4.71 -7.08
C TYR A 58 -10.76 6.10 -7.18
N ARG A 59 -9.54 6.27 -6.68
CA ARG A 59 -8.83 7.56 -6.73
C ARG A 59 -8.54 7.98 -8.17
N LEU A 60 -8.12 7.07 -9.05
CA LEU A 60 -7.92 7.36 -10.46
C LEU A 60 -9.22 7.85 -11.13
N ALA A 61 -10.34 7.19 -10.86
CA ALA A 61 -11.64 7.55 -11.41
C ALA A 61 -12.15 8.93 -10.92
N HIS A 62 -11.81 9.32 -9.69
CA HIS A 62 -12.29 10.55 -9.06
C HIS A 62 -11.25 11.70 -9.07
N ALA A 63 -10.05 11.48 -9.61
CA ALA A 63 -8.99 12.48 -9.63
C ALA A 63 -9.15 13.55 -10.73
N GLY A 64 -10.23 13.52 -11.52
CA GLY A 64 -10.46 14.50 -12.59
C GLY A 64 -9.40 14.45 -13.71
N LEU A 65 -8.85 13.26 -13.96
CA LEU A 65 -7.76 13.08 -14.93
C LEU A 65 -8.27 13.33 -16.35
N THR A 66 -7.60 14.23 -17.07
CA THR A 66 -7.92 14.56 -18.48
C THR A 66 -7.18 13.68 -19.48
N ARG A 67 -6.26 12.83 -19.01
CA ARG A 67 -5.51 11.86 -19.82
C ARG A 67 -5.24 10.59 -19.03
N LYS A 68 -4.98 9.50 -19.76
CA LYS A 68 -4.52 8.24 -19.17
C LYS A 68 -3.12 8.41 -18.58
N ILE A 69 -2.91 7.82 -17.41
CA ILE A 69 -1.63 7.69 -16.70
C ILE A 69 -1.24 6.21 -16.58
#